data_AF-A0A1W9V363-F1
#
_entry.id   AF-A0A1W9V363-F1
#
_cell.length_a   1.000
_cell.length_b   1.000
_cell.length_c   1.000
_cell.angle_alpha   90.00
_cell.angle_beta   90.00
_cell.angle_gamma   90.00
#
_symmetry.space_group_name_H-M   'P 1'
#
loop_
_entity.id
_entity.type
_entity.pdbx_description
1 polymer ?
#
loop_
_entity_poly.entity_id
_entity_poly.type
_entity_poly.pdbx_seq_one_letter_code
_entity_poly.pdbx_strand_id
1 'polypeptide(L)' 'MTLKNRQAATAWQKRYDAKAPKLGEIAPDFELRDINGENPVSLSDFRGEKPVALVFGSFT' A
#
# COMPACT_ATOMS: atom_id res chain seq x y z
N MET A 1 -5.24 -8.11 15.35
CA MET A 1 -5.72 -9.39 14.79
C MET A 1 -4.52 -10.14 14.23
N THR A 2 -4.20 -11.32 14.75
CA THR A 2 -2.96 -12.04 14.40
C THR A 2 -3.29 -13.23 13.50
N LEU A 3 -2.78 -13.23 12.26
CA LEU A 3 -2.93 -14.34 11.33
C LEU A 3 -1.98 -15.46 11.75
N LYS A 4 -2.52 -16.56 12.29
CA LYS A 4 -1.75 -17.64 12.91
C LYS A 4 -1.10 -18.60 11.90
N ASN A 5 -1.59 -18.66 10.66
CA ASN A 5 -1.07 -19.56 9.63
C ASN A 5 -1.35 -19.04 8.21
N ARG A 6 -0.67 -19.64 7.22
CA ARG A 6 -0.76 -19.27 5.80
C ARG A 6 -2.17 -19.43 5.23
N GLN A 7 -2.91 -20.48 5.60
CA GLN A 7 -4.28 -20.68 5.13
C GLN A 7 -5.22 -19.56 5.60
N ALA A 8 -5.12 -19.17 6.87
CA ALA A 8 -5.88 -18.07 7.45
C ALA A 8 -5.52 -16.74 6.78
N ALA A 9 -4.23 -16.51 6.48
CA ALA A 9 -3.77 -15.35 5.73
C ALA A 9 -4.35 -15.32 4.30
N THR A 10 -4.31 -16.44 3.57
CA THR A 10 -4.86 -16.53 2.22
C THR A 10 -6.38 -16.41 2.20
N ALA A 11 -7.09 -16.94 3.20
CA ALA A 11 -8.54 -16.78 3.32
C ALA A 11 -8.93 -15.32 3.64
N TRP A 12 -8.17 -14.66 4.52
CA TRP A 12 -8.31 -13.22 4.75
C TRP A 12 -8.05 -12.44 3.48
N GLN A 13 -6.93 -12.72 2.81
CA GLN A 13 -6.59 -12.04 1.56
C GLN A 13 -7.70 -12.22 0.53
N LYS A 14 -8.17 -13.45 0.25
CA LYS A 14 -9.30 -13.67 -0.67
C LYS A 14 -10.57 -12.89 -0.30
N ARG A 15 -10.86 -12.73 1.00
CA ARG A 15 -12.05 -12.02 1.47
C ARG A 15 -11.94 -10.50 1.31
N TYR A 16 -10.74 -9.95 1.48
CA TYR A 16 -10.49 -8.50 1.47
C TYR A 16 -9.80 -8.01 0.18
N ASP A 17 -9.36 -8.92 -0.70
CA ASP A 17 -8.75 -8.65 -2.02
C ASP A 17 -9.70 -7.95 -2.98
N ALA A 18 -11.01 -7.94 -2.71
CA ALA A 18 -12.00 -7.30 -3.58
C ALA A 18 -11.69 -5.82 -3.85
N LYS A 19 -10.90 -5.16 -2.98
CA LYS A 19 -10.45 -3.78 -3.14
C LYS A 19 -8.95 -3.63 -3.38
N ALA A 20 -8.20 -4.75 -3.47
CA ALA A 20 -6.78 -4.69 -3.75
C ALA A 20 -6.56 -4.36 -5.24
N PRO A 21 -5.61 -3.48 -5.58
CA PRO A 21 -5.23 -3.24 -6.96
C PRO A 21 -4.77 -4.53 -7.63
N LYS A 22 -5.25 -4.80 -8.84
CA LYS A 22 -4.82 -5.96 -9.63
C LYS A 22 -3.53 -5.64 -10.39
N LEU A 23 -2.84 -6.70 -10.83
CA LEU A 23 -1.67 -6.56 -11.70
C LEU A 23 -2.04 -5.75 -12.95
N GLY A 24 -1.27 -4.69 -13.23
CA GLY A 24 -1.49 -3.82 -14.38
C GLY A 24 -2.49 -2.68 -14.15
N GLU A 25 -3.23 -2.67 -13.04
CA GLU A 25 -4.04 -1.51 -12.65
C GLU A 25 -3.13 -0.39 -12.12
N ILE A 26 -3.50 0.85 -12.45
CA ILE A 26 -2.83 2.02 -11.89
C ILE A 26 -3.13 2.07 -10.39
N ALA A 27 -2.08 2.15 -9.58
CA ALA A 27 -2.21 2.30 -8.13
C ALA A 27 -3.02 3.57 -7.80
N PRO A 28 -4.04 3.49 -6.92
CA PRO A 28 -4.79 4.67 -6.48
C PRO A 28 -3.87 5.75 -5.93
N ASP A 29 -4.19 7.01 -6.21
CA ASP A 29 -3.42 8.12 -5.67
C ASP A 29 -3.71 8.32 -4.18
N PHE A 30 -2.72 8.83 -3.45
CA PHE A 30 -2.86 9.20 -2.05
C PHE A 30 -1.86 10.31 -1.71
N GLU A 31 -2.17 11.08 -0.68
CA GLU A 31 -1.30 12.13 -0.13
C GLU A 31 -0.96 11.79 1.32
N LEU A 32 0.33 11.82 1.65
CA LEU A 32 0.84 11.66 3.01
C LEU A 32 1.78 12.81 3.34
N ARG A 33 2.00 13.04 4.63
CA ARG A 33 3.10 13.93 5.05
C ARG A 33 4.42 13.15 5.00
N ASP A 34 5.49 13.87 4.70
CA ASP A 34 6.85 13.34 4.78
C ASP A 34 7.22 12.87 6.20
N ILE A 35 8.42 12.32 6.35
CA ILE A 35 8.93 11.82 7.64
C ILE A 35 9.04 12.91 8.72
N ASN A 36 9.08 14.19 8.33
CA ASN A 36 9.13 15.32 9.25
C ASN A 36 7.72 15.83 9.61
N GLY A 37 6.68 15.34 8.92
CA GLY A 37 5.30 15.78 9.11
C GLY A 37 5.00 17.13 8.46
N GLU A 38 5.85 17.63 7.57
CA GLU A 38 5.75 19.00 7.04
C GLU A 38 5.20 19.01 5.62
N ASN A 39 5.88 18.32 4.71
CA ASN A 39 5.58 18.43 3.29
C ASN A 39 4.56 17.37 2.88
N PRO A 40 3.46 17.74 2.22
CA PRO A 40 2.58 16.78 1.57
C PRO A 40 3.33 16.15 0.39
N VAL A 41 3.17 14.85 0.24
CA VAL A 41 3.81 14.01 -0.76
C VAL A 41 2.72 13.14 -1.39
N SER A 42 2.54 13.26 -2.71
CA SER A 42 1.56 12.46 -3.46
C SER A 42 2.22 11.28 -4.16
N LEU A 43 1.50 10.17 -4.32
CA LEU A 43 2.01 9.04 -5.09
C LEU A 43 2.21 9.40 -6.57
N SER A 44 1.33 10.24 -7.11
CA SER A 44 1.40 10.74 -8.49
C SER A 44 2.73 11.44 -8.82
N ASP A 45 3.36 12.09 -7.84
CA ASP A 45 4.65 12.78 -8.02
C ASP A 45 5.81 11.84 -8.38
N PHE A 46 5.70 10.55 -8.07
CA PHE A 46 6.75 9.54 -8.34
C PHE A 46 6.49 8.70 -9.60
N ARG A 47 5.36 8.88 -10.28
CA ARG A 47 4.99 8.05 -11.43
C ARG A 47 5.83 8.41 -12.66
N GLY A 48 6.26 7.40 -13.42
CA GLY A 48 6.86 7.58 -14.75
C GLY A 48 8.38 7.81 -14.78
N GLU A 49 9.01 8.12 -13.65
CA GLU A 49 10.48 8.27 -13.58
C GLU A 49 11.20 6.94 -13.32
N LYS A 50 10.71 6.17 -12.34
CA LYS A 50 11.28 4.89 -11.91
C LYS A 50 10.23 4.02 -11.24
N PRO A 51 10.45 2.70 -11.12
CA PRO A 51 9.57 1.83 -10.33
C PRO A 51 9.43 2.33 -8.89
N VAL A 52 8.20 2.36 -8.38
CA VAL A 52 7.86 2.80 -7.02
C VAL A 52 7.44 1.61 -6.18
N ALA A 53 7.99 1.48 -4.98
CA ALA A 53 7.61 0.46 -4.01
C ALA A 53 6.88 1.10 -2.81
N LEU A 54 5.75 0.52 -2.42
CA LEU A 54 4.98 0.94 -1.24
C LEU A 54 5.17 -0.06 -0.10
N VAL A 55 5.59 0.45 1.05
CA VAL A 55 5.80 -0.34 2.27
C VAL A 55 4.92 0.22 3.37
N PHE A 56 3.97 -0.58 3.85
CA PHE A 56 3.11 -0.22 4.98
C PHE A 56 3.73 -0.79 6.26
N GLY A 57 4.16 0.10 7.15
CA GLY A 57 4.71 -0.24 8.46
C GLY A 57 4.13 0.63 9.55
N SER A 58 4.29 0.20 10.79
CA SER A 58 3.98 0.99 11.98
C SER A 58 5.28 1.39 12.64
N PHE A 59 5.54 2.69 12.77
CA PHE A 59 6.62 3.23 13.58
C PHE A 59 5.99 3.72 14.88
N THR A 60 6.27 3.03 15.98
CA THR A 60 5.78 3.32 17.33
C THR A 60 6.96 3.42 18.28
#